data_AF-F7MBG2-F1
#
_entry.id   AF-F7MBG2-F1
#
_cell.length_a   1.000
_cell.length_b   1.000
_cell.length_c   1.000
_cell.angle_alpha   90.00
_cell.angle_beta   90.00
_cell.angle_gamma   90.00
#
_symmetry.space_group_name_H-M   'P 1'
#
loop_
_entity.id
_entity.type
_entity.pdbx_description
1 polymer ?
#
loop_
_entity_poly.entity_id
_entity_poly.type
_entity_poly.pdbx_seq_one_letter_code
_entity_poly.pdbx_strand_id
1 'polypeptide(L)'
;MKLTDEERNSLVILQLEKAKVFLKQADEMFDLKYWDIASNRYYYACFHAVQALLIQNGLSCKTHDGLIACFGLNFIKTGKISARLGSFLARMEQLRQKGDYNCIYSGIFSKCSSF
;
A
#
# COMPACT_ATOMS: atom_id res chain seq x y z
N MET A 1 -4.74 16.29 19.38
CA MET A 1 -6.08 15.84 19.78
C MET A 1 -6.11 14.32 19.65
N LYS A 2 -6.44 13.58 20.72
CA LYS A 2 -6.61 12.13 20.63
C LYS A 2 -7.97 11.86 19.99
N LEU A 3 -8.00 11.04 18.94
CA LEU A 3 -9.25 10.60 18.31
C LEU A 3 -10.08 9.79 19.30
N THR A 4 -11.38 10.02 19.34
CA THR A 4 -12.33 9.11 20.01
C THR A 4 -12.32 7.74 19.32
N ASP A 5 -12.88 6.73 19.97
CA ASP A 5 -12.94 5.38 19.38
C ASP A 5 -13.88 5.35 18.15
N GLU A 6 -14.97 6.12 18.17
CA GLU A 6 -15.88 6.27 17.04
C GLU A 6 -15.23 6.97 15.84
N GLU A 7 -14.50 8.07 16.08
CA GLU A 7 -13.74 8.77 15.05
C GLU A 7 -12.67 7.86 14.44
N ARG A 8 -11.95 7.11 15.29
CA ARG A 8 -10.93 6.17 14.86
C ARG A 8 -11.51 5.07 13.98
N ASN A 9 -12.60 4.44 14.41
CA ASN A 9 -13.27 3.40 13.65
C ASN A 9 -13.78 3.93 12.30
N SER A 10 -14.34 5.13 12.28
CA SER A 10 -14.79 5.78 11.05
C SER A 10 -13.65 6.03 10.06
N LEU A 11 -12.50 6.50 10.56
CA LEU A 11 -11.30 6.68 9.74
C LEU A 11 -10.75 5.36 9.20
N VAL A 12 -10.76 4.30 10.02
CA VAL A 12 -10.32 2.96 9.61
C VAL A 12 -11.20 2.45 8.48
N ILE A 13 -12.52 2.55 8.60
CA ILE A 13 -13.48 2.15 7.57
C ILE A 13 -13.21 2.91 6.27
N LEU A 14 -13.08 4.25 6.33
CA LEU A 14 -12.83 5.08 5.16
C LEU A 14 -11.51 4.71 4.45
N GLN A 15 -10.46 4.40 5.22
CA GLN A 15 -9.18 3.97 4.66
C GLN A 15 -9.30 2.60 3.99
N LEU A 16 -10.03 1.65 4.57
CA LEU A 16 -10.27 0.34 3.96
C LEU A 16 -11.14 0.43 2.69
N GLU A 17 -12.14 1.31 2.67
CA GLU A 17 -12.94 1.58 1.47
C GLU A 17 -12.07 2.15 0.35
N LYS A 18 -11.22 3.13 0.66
CA LYS A 18 -10.24 3.66 -0.30
C LYS A 18 -9.31 2.55 -0.79
N ALA A 19 -8.78 1.71 0.10
CA ALA A 19 -7.91 0.60 -0.29
C ALA A 19 -8.58 -0.33 -1.31
N LYS A 20 -9.87 -0.67 -1.09
CA LYS A 20 -10.66 -1.51 -2.01
C LYS A 20 -10.89 -0.83 -3.36
N VAL A 21 -11.23 0.46 -3.37
CA VAL A 21 -11.42 1.23 -4.61
C VAL A 21 -10.12 1.27 -5.42
N PHE A 22 -9.00 1.56 -4.78
CA PHE A 22 -7.70 1.59 -5.44
C PHE A 22 -7.28 0.23 -5.96
N LEU A 23 -7.58 -0.86 -5.24
CA LEU A 23 -7.31 -2.22 -5.70
C LEU A 23 -8.10 -2.53 -6.98
N LYS A 24 -9.41 -2.25 -6.99
CA LYS A 24 -10.25 -2.43 -8.18
C LYS A 24 -9.71 -1.64 -9.38
N GLN A 25 -9.34 -0.36 -9.16
CA GLN A 25 -8.72 0.45 -10.22
C GLN A 25 -7.38 -0.14 -10.69
N ALA A 26 -6.58 -0.69 -9.79
CA ALA A 26 -5.32 -1.32 -10.14
C ALA A 26 -5.52 -2.52 -11.07
N ASP A 27 -6.50 -3.36 -10.77
CA ASP A 27 -6.87 -4.51 -11.59
C ASP A 27 -7.35 -4.07 -12.99
N GLU A 28 -8.20 -3.04 -13.07
CA GLU A 28 -8.65 -2.46 -14.35
C GLU A 28 -7.47 -1.92 -15.18
N MET A 29 -6.51 -1.22 -14.55
CA MET A 29 -5.32 -0.69 -15.23
C MET A 29 -4.36 -1.80 -15.66
N PHE A 30 -4.29 -2.89 -14.88
CA PHE A 30 -3.49 -4.06 -15.20
C PHE A 30 -4.02 -4.75 -16.46
N ASP A 31 -5.34 -4.95 -16.56
CA ASP A 31 -5.98 -5.55 -17.73
C ASP A 31 -5.76 -4.72 -19.00
N LEU A 32 -5.78 -3.39 -18.86
CA LEU A 32 -5.49 -2.44 -19.93
C LEU A 32 -3.99 -2.31 -20.24
N LYS A 33 -3.11 -3.02 -19.51
CA LYS A 33 -1.65 -3.01 -19.65
C LYS A 33 -1.01 -1.64 -19.38
N TYR A 34 -1.69 -0.77 -18.64
CA TYR A 34 -1.14 0.49 -18.13
C TYR A 34 -0.37 0.21 -16.84
N TRP A 35 0.78 -0.47 -16.99
CA TRP A 35 1.53 -1.05 -15.88
C TRP A 35 2.08 -0.02 -14.89
N ASP A 36 2.49 1.14 -15.38
CA ASP A 36 2.91 2.30 -14.60
C ASP A 36 1.76 2.75 -13.69
N ILE A 37 0.57 2.99 -14.27
CA ILE A 37 -0.63 3.41 -13.53
C ILE A 37 -1.10 2.30 -12.57
N ALA A 38 -1.08 1.04 -13.01
CA ALA A 38 -1.44 -0.11 -12.19
C ALA A 38 -0.52 -0.23 -10.96
N SER A 39 0.79 -0.07 -11.14
CA SER A 39 1.77 -0.14 -10.05
C SER A 39 1.53 0.94 -8.98
N ASN A 40 1.19 2.15 -9.42
CA ASN A 40 0.76 3.24 -8.55
C ASN A 40 -0.49 2.87 -7.75
N ARG A 41 -1.53 2.38 -8.44
CA ARG A 41 -2.80 2.02 -7.80
C ARG A 41 -2.67 0.87 -6.81
N TYR A 42 -1.92 -0.18 -7.14
CA TYR A 42 -1.64 -1.27 -6.21
C TYR A 42 -0.88 -0.79 -4.97
N TYR A 43 0.12 0.10 -5.13
CA TYR A 43 0.81 0.65 -3.97
C TYR A 43 -0.14 1.44 -3.06
N TYR A 44 -0.96 2.34 -3.62
CA TYR A 44 -1.89 3.13 -2.81
C TYR A 44 -2.98 2.29 -2.15
N ALA A 45 -3.42 1.20 -2.79
CA ALA A 45 -4.28 0.21 -2.14
C ALA A 45 -3.62 -0.37 -0.88
N CYS A 46 -2.36 -0.80 -0.98
CA CYS A 46 -1.59 -1.30 0.16
C CYS A 46 -1.35 -0.21 1.22
N PHE A 47 -1.01 1.00 0.80
CA PHE A 47 -0.77 2.14 1.67
C PHE A 47 -2.00 2.44 2.54
N HIS A 48 -3.18 2.52 1.93
CA HIS A 48 -4.43 2.77 2.64
C HIS A 48 -4.80 1.64 3.59
N ALA A 49 -4.58 0.37 3.20
CA ALA A 49 -4.81 -0.77 4.09
C ALA A 49 -3.89 -0.75 5.32
N VAL A 50 -2.60 -0.47 5.13
CA VAL A 50 -1.64 -0.34 6.23
C VAL A 50 -1.95 0.89 7.08
N GLN A 51 -2.34 2.02 6.46
CA GLN A 51 -2.74 3.22 7.18
C GLN A 51 -3.93 2.95 8.10
N ALA A 52 -4.93 2.18 7.64
CA ALA A 52 -6.05 1.73 8.45
C ALA A 52 -5.57 0.90 9.66
N LEU A 53 -4.66 -0.06 9.43
CA LEU A 53 -4.08 -0.88 10.49
C LEU A 53 -3.33 -0.04 11.54
N LEU A 54 -2.53 0.94 11.09
CA LEU A 54 -1.82 1.85 12.00
C LEU A 54 -2.80 2.66 12.84
N ILE A 55 -3.82 3.27 12.21
CA ILE A 55 -4.85 4.07 12.90
C ILE A 55 -5.57 3.22 13.94
N GLN A 56 -5.96 1.98 13.60
CA GLN A 56 -6.63 1.06 14.52
C GLN A 56 -5.79 0.79 15.78
N ASN A 57 -4.46 0.81 15.66
CA ASN A 57 -3.52 0.58 16.75
C ASN A 57 -3.01 1.88 17.40
N GLY A 58 -3.62 3.04 17.09
CA GLY A 58 -3.24 4.34 17.64
C GLY A 58 -1.89 4.86 17.12
N LEU A 59 -1.37 4.29 16.03
CA LEU A 59 -0.13 4.69 15.39
C LEU A 59 -0.41 5.69 14.25
N SER A 60 0.50 6.61 14.02
CA SER A 60 0.40 7.57 12.91
C SER A 60 1.76 7.79 12.25
N CYS A 61 1.73 8.04 10.94
CA CYS A 61 2.91 8.32 10.12
C CYS A 61 2.58 9.43 9.14
N LYS A 62 3.55 10.29 8.82
CA LYS A 62 3.36 11.47 7.96
C LYS A 62 4.00 11.31 6.57
N THR A 63 4.76 10.24 6.35
CA THR A 63 5.53 9.99 5.12
C THR A 63 5.36 8.54 4.68
N HIS A 64 5.58 8.28 3.39
CA HIS A 64 5.55 6.93 2.81
C HIS A 64 6.56 6.00 3.49
N ASP A 65 7.82 6.43 3.58
CA ASP A 65 8.88 5.66 4.24
C ASP A 65 8.57 5.43 5.73
N GLY A 66 7.99 6.44 6.39
CA GLY A 66 7.57 6.35 7.79
C GLY A 66 6.50 5.27 8.00
N LEU A 67 5.53 5.17 7.08
CA LEU A 67 4.49 4.13 7.13
C LEU A 67 5.09 2.74 6.97
N ILE A 68 5.99 2.54 5.99
CA ILE A 68 6.65 1.24 5.77
C ILE A 68 7.50 0.85 6.99
N ALA A 69 8.27 1.79 7.53
CA ALA A 69 9.09 1.55 8.72
C ALA A 69 8.24 1.23 9.95
N CYS A 70 7.16 1.97 10.18
CA CYS A 70 6.25 1.77 11.30
C CYS A 70 5.52 0.43 11.20
N PHE A 71 5.06 0.05 10.00
CA PHE A 71 4.49 -1.27 9.73
C PHE A 71 5.50 -2.39 10.01
N GLY A 72 6.72 -2.23 9.51
CA GLY A 72 7.82 -3.18 9.72
C GLY A 72 8.16 -3.38 11.20
N LEU A 73 8.26 -2.28 11.95
CA LEU A 73 8.61 -2.31 13.37
C LEU A 73 7.50 -2.94 14.23
N ASN A 74 6.24 -2.56 14.02
CA ASN A 74 5.16 -2.89 14.94
C ASN A 74 4.45 -4.23 14.62
N PHE A 75 4.49 -4.68 13.35
CA PHE A 75 3.73 -5.86 12.92
C PHE A 75 4.61 -6.96 12.31
N ILE A 76 5.64 -6.60 11.55
CA ILE A 76 6.50 -7.59 10.90
C ILE A 76 7.53 -8.14 11.87
N LYS A 77 8.32 -7.27 12.52
CA LYS A 77 9.34 -7.68 13.50
C LYS A 77 8.75 -8.35 14.74
N THR A 78 7.49 -8.06 15.05
CA THR A 78 6.76 -8.69 16.17
C THR A 78 6.13 -10.02 15.79
N GLY A 79 6.22 -10.45 14.52
CA GLY A 79 5.64 -11.71 14.03
C GLY A 79 4.12 -11.71 13.88
N LYS A 80 3.43 -10.58 14.13
CA LYS A 80 1.98 -10.46 13.96
C LYS A 80 1.56 -10.57 12.49
N ILE A 81 2.43 -10.14 11.58
CA ILE A 81 2.26 -10.22 10.14
C ILE A 81 3.52 -10.81 9.52
N SER A 82 3.35 -11.66 8.50
CA SER A 82 4.48 -12.32 7.84
C SER A 82 5.44 -11.34 7.17
N ALA A 83 6.75 -11.62 7.27
CA ALA A 83 7.78 -10.82 6.62
C ALA A 83 7.58 -10.65 5.10
N ARG A 84 6.95 -11.64 4.45
CA ARG A 84 6.59 -11.59 3.02
C ARG A 84 5.75 -10.37 2.68
N LEU A 85 4.78 -10.00 3.54
CA LEU A 85 3.93 -8.83 3.31
C LEU A 85 4.68 -7.51 3.51
N GLY A 86 5.64 -7.47 4.44
CA GLY A 86 6.57 -6.33 4.57
C GLY A 86 7.42 -6.14 3.32
N SER A 87 8.02 -7.21 2.81
CA SER A 87 8.80 -7.18 1.57
C SER A 87 7.95 -6.82 0.35
N PHE A 88 6.71 -7.31 0.30
CA PHE A 88 5.76 -6.99 -0.76
C PHE A 88 5.43 -5.49 -0.80
N LEU A 89 5.09 -4.88 0.35
CA LEU A 89 4.80 -3.45 0.43
C LEU A 89 6.00 -2.61 -0.04
N ALA A 90 7.21 -2.93 0.42
CA ALA A 90 8.42 -2.23 0.01
C ALA A 90 8.68 -2.35 -1.51
N ARG A 91 8.42 -3.54 -2.08
CA ARG A 91 8.53 -3.75 -3.53
C ARG A 91 7.49 -2.94 -4.31
N MET A 92 6.26 -2.84 -3.81
CA MET A 92 5.22 -2.03 -4.45
C MET A 92 5.59 -0.54 -4.48
N GLU A 93 6.18 -0.01 -3.40
CA GLU A 93 6.67 1.37 -3.39
C GLU A 93 7.79 1.58 -4.43
N GLN A 94 8.73 0.64 -4.54
CA GLN A 94 9.77 0.70 -5.58
C GLN A 94 9.19 0.63 -7.00
N LEU A 95 8.17 -0.21 -7.22
CA LEU A 95 7.50 -0.32 -8.52
C LEU A 95 6.76 0.97 -8.86
N ARG A 96 6.04 1.55 -7.89
CA ARG A 96 5.41 2.86 -8.06
C ARG A 96 6.44 3.93 -8.38
N GLN A 97 7.54 4.04 -7.62
CA GLN A 97 8.57 5.04 -7.89
C GLN A 97 9.14 4.90 -9.31
N LYS A 98 9.32 3.65 -9.78
CA LYS A 98 9.72 3.39 -11.16
C LYS A 98 8.65 3.79 -12.17
N GLY A 99 7.37 3.46 -11.93
CA GLY A 99 6.26 3.83 -12.81
C GLY A 99 6.03 5.35 -12.90
N ASP A 100 6.08 6.03 -11.75
CA ASP A 100 5.76 7.45 -11.63
C ASP A 100 6.92 8.35 -12.10
N TYR A 101 8.19 7.94 -11.91
CA TYR A 101 9.34 8.84 -12.09
C TYR A 101 10.44 8.31 -13.04
N ASN A 102 10.51 7.01 -13.29
CA ASN A 102 11.48 6.50 -14.26
C ASN A 102 10.80 6.38 -15.62
N CYS A 103 11.24 7.19 -16.59
CA CYS A 103 10.85 7.11 -18.01
C CYS A 103 11.36 5.82 -18.71
N ILE A 104 11.25 4.64 -18.08
CA ILE A 104 11.75 3.39 -18.66
C ILE A 104 10.62 2.71 -19.44
N TYR A 105 10.69 2.93 -20.75
CA TYR A 105 10.00 2.24 -21.84
C TYR A 105 9.71 0.76 -21.56
N SER A 106 8.47 0.35 -21.83
CA SER A 106 7.98 -1.02 -22.12
C SER A 106 9.00 -2.16 -22.00
N GLY A 107 8.92 -2.98 -20.93
CA GLY A 107 9.64 -4.26 -20.92
C GLY A 107 9.72 -5.05 -19.62
N ILE A 108 9.44 -4.46 -18.45
CA ILE A 108 9.77 -5.12 -17.16
C ILE A 108 8.56 -5.83 -16.49
N PHE A 109 7.32 -5.53 -16.89
CA PHE A 109 6.13 -6.01 -16.16
C PHE A 109 5.67 -7.43 -16.49
N SER A 110 6.23 -8.10 -17.50
CA SER A 110 5.88 -9.51 -17.84
C SER A 110 6.28 -10.53 -16.76
N LYS A 111 6.98 -10.12 -15.70
CA LYS A 111 7.40 -11.00 -14.59
C LYS A 111 6.53 -10.94 -13.33
N CYS A 112 5.50 -10.10 -13.28
CA CYS A 112 4.63 -10.01 -12.09
C CYS A 112 3.37 -10.88 -12.14
N SER A 113 3.06 -11.54 -13.27
CA SER A 113 1.87 -12.38 -13.45
C SER A 113 1.98 -13.81 -12.87
N SER A 114 2.93 -14.06 -11.96
CA SER A 114 3.21 -15.41 -11.43
C SER A 114 3.12 -15.54 -9.91
N PHE A 115 2.27 -14.74 -9.25
CA PHE A 115 1.98 -14.89 -7.82
C PHE A 115 0.50 -14.89 -7.52
#